data_AF-K9X5Q8-F1
#
_entry.id   AF-K9X5Q8-F1
#
_cell.length_a   1.000
_cell.length_b   1.000
_cell.length_c   1.000
_cell.angle_alpha   90.00
_cell.angle_beta   90.00
_cell.angle_gamma   90.00
#
_symmetry.space_group_name_H-M   'P 1'
#
loop_
_entity.id
_entity.type
_entity.pdbx_description
1 polymer ?
#
loop_
_entity_poly.entity_id
_entity_poly.type
_entity_poly.pdbx_seq_one_letter_code
_entity_poly.pdbx_strand_id
1 'polypeptide(L)'
;MTNPVAPKRVSMIQQVRTVISILVLTAVIFVSFNAPSYAVDSRCALIVSQPHPQSGQNNRSSGNFSAQDCPGPRLKWRVPGSIKFKVMEDKSGTDLLIHSNVDNGKVTRKHSSRSLYIANPENATADFQVDVYNTEDPLSQY
;
A
#
# COMPACT_ATOMS: atom_id res chain seq x y z
N MET A 1 40.09 10.20 83.57
CA MET A 1 38.67 10.54 83.36
C MET A 1 38.62 11.80 82.53
N THR A 2 38.21 11.70 81.26
CA THR A 2 37.44 12.70 80.47
C THR A 2 37.45 12.26 79.00
N ASN A 3 36.29 11.81 78.50
CA ASN A 3 36.06 11.48 77.09
C ASN A 3 36.15 12.75 76.23
N PRO A 4 36.84 12.72 75.07
CA PRO A 4 36.64 13.73 74.06
C PRO A 4 35.34 13.48 73.28
N VAL A 5 34.51 14.53 73.25
CA VAL A 5 33.21 14.64 72.59
C VAL A 5 33.38 14.54 71.07
N ALA A 6 32.60 13.66 70.43
CA ALA A 6 32.57 13.51 68.98
C ALA A 6 32.02 14.78 68.28
N PRO A 7 32.67 15.30 67.23
CA PRO A 7 32.11 16.39 66.44
C PRO A 7 30.92 15.92 65.57
N LYS A 8 29.93 16.81 65.50
CA LYS A 8 28.64 16.76 64.80
C LYS A 8 28.69 16.10 63.40
N ARG A 9 27.70 15.23 63.16
CA ARG A 9 27.31 14.68 61.86
C ARG A 9 27.14 15.78 60.81
N VAL A 10 27.97 15.74 59.78
CA VAL A 10 27.65 16.32 58.47
C VAL A 10 27.37 15.15 57.52
N SER A 11 26.23 15.24 56.83
CA SER A 11 25.63 14.22 55.96
C SER A 11 26.60 13.73 54.88
N MET A 12 27.10 12.49 55.02
CA MET A 12 27.78 11.77 53.94
C MET A 12 26.78 10.88 53.18
N ILE A 13 25.58 11.42 52.88
CA ILE A 13 24.63 10.85 51.89
C ILE A 13 24.58 11.77 50.66
N GLN A 14 25.64 12.54 50.40
CA GLN A 14 25.65 13.47 49.27
C GLN A 14 27.01 13.55 48.57
N GLN A 15 27.64 12.40 48.28
CA GLN A 15 28.72 12.37 47.28
C GLN A 15 29.12 10.97 46.75
N VAL A 16 28.15 10.06 46.59
CA VAL A 16 28.30 8.91 45.67
C VAL A 16 27.01 8.76 44.87
N ARG A 17 26.69 9.79 44.08
CA ARG A 17 25.70 9.72 43.00
C ARG A 17 26.42 9.99 41.69
N THR A 18 27.30 9.08 41.30
CA THR A 18 27.84 9.09 39.95
C THR A 18 28.22 7.66 39.59
N VAL A 19 27.82 7.23 38.39
CA VAL A 19 28.25 6.04 37.64
C VAL A 19 27.44 4.72 37.73
N ILE A 20 26.43 4.53 38.58
CA ILE A 20 25.59 3.29 38.50
C ILE A 20 24.10 3.61 38.38
N SER A 21 23.69 4.16 37.22
CA SER A 21 22.28 4.21 36.78
C SER A 21 22.09 4.54 35.28
N ILE A 22 23.15 4.58 34.45
CA ILE A 22 23.04 4.95 33.03
C ILE A 22 23.73 3.88 32.16
N LEU A 23 23.37 2.61 32.34
CA LEU A 23 23.78 1.57 31.39
C LEU A 23 22.69 0.55 31.02
N VAL A 24 21.49 0.68 31.59
CA VAL A 24 20.32 -0.14 31.20
C VAL A 24 19.25 0.69 30.45
N LEU A 25 19.42 2.01 30.38
CA LEU A 25 18.48 2.90 29.66
C LEU A 25 18.92 3.28 28.23
N THR A 26 20.04 2.78 27.74
CA THR A 26 20.53 3.07 26.36
C THR A 26 20.47 1.87 25.42
N ALA A 27 20.15 0.66 25.91
CA ALA A 27 19.98 -0.53 25.06
C ALA A 27 18.51 -0.84 24.70
N VAL A 28 17.56 0.04 25.05
CA VAL A 28 16.12 -0.13 24.71
C VAL A 28 15.64 0.91 23.69
N ILE A 29 16.50 1.84 23.29
CA ILE A 29 16.18 2.87 22.31
C ILE A 29 17.22 2.71 21.20
N PHE A 30 16.80 2.44 19.96
CA PHE A 30 17.60 2.05 18.78
C PHE A 30 17.70 0.55 18.45
N VAL A 31 16.64 -0.23 18.69
CA VAL A 31 16.13 -1.03 17.56
C VAL A 31 15.09 -0.13 16.89
N SER A 32 15.57 0.84 16.11
CA SER A 32 14.70 1.52 15.16
C SER A 32 14.16 0.42 14.27
N PHE A 33 12.89 0.07 14.46
CA PHE A 33 12.13 -0.72 13.51
C PHE A 33 12.18 0.04 12.18
N ASN A 34 13.19 -0.25 11.36
CA ASN A 34 13.03 -0.21 9.91
C ASN A 34 12.15 -1.40 9.53
N ALA A 35 10.96 -1.50 10.14
CA ALA A 35 9.90 -2.25 9.50
C ALA A 35 9.62 -1.43 8.24
N PRO A 36 9.76 -1.98 7.03
CA PRO A 36 9.17 -1.32 5.88
C PRO A 36 7.73 -1.03 6.30
N SER A 37 7.32 0.23 6.21
CA SER A 37 5.91 0.57 6.33
C SER A 37 5.21 -0.34 5.34
N TYR A 38 4.54 -1.38 5.83
CA TYR A 38 3.57 -2.12 5.03
C TYR A 38 2.48 -1.10 4.75
N ALA A 39 2.66 -0.34 3.67
CA ALA A 39 1.68 0.61 3.20
C ALA A 39 0.42 -0.22 3.01
N VAL A 40 -0.58 0.04 3.85
CA VAL A 40 -1.88 -0.58 3.69
C VAL A 40 -2.31 -0.30 2.25
N ASP A 41 -2.58 -1.36 1.49
CA ASP A 41 -3.07 -1.28 0.12
C ASP A 41 -4.22 -0.24 0.08
N SER A 42 -3.98 0.88 -0.57
CA SER A 42 -4.88 2.02 -0.68
C SER A 42 -5.64 1.92 -1.99
N ARG A 43 -6.95 2.18 -1.93
CA ARG A 43 -7.78 2.10 -3.15
C ARG A 43 -7.47 3.28 -4.07
N CYS A 44 -7.02 2.97 -5.27
CA CYS A 44 -6.69 3.94 -6.31
C CYS A 44 -7.86 4.25 -7.24
N ALA A 45 -8.71 3.26 -7.55
CA ALA A 45 -9.85 3.47 -8.43
C ALA A 45 -11.03 2.56 -8.08
N LEU A 46 -12.23 3.04 -8.42
CA LEU A 46 -13.47 2.30 -8.45
C LEU A 46 -14.07 2.42 -9.85
N ILE A 47 -14.17 1.30 -10.57
CA ILE A 47 -14.52 1.30 -11.99
C ILE A 47 -15.82 0.54 -12.18
N VAL A 48 -16.80 1.17 -12.81
CA VAL A 48 -18.02 0.49 -13.29
C VAL A 48 -17.83 0.12 -14.75
N SER A 49 -18.05 -1.15 -15.08
CA SER A 49 -17.97 -1.68 -16.44
C SER A 49 -19.28 -2.32 -16.84
N GLN A 50 -19.64 -2.15 -18.11
CA GLN A 50 -20.66 -2.97 -18.78
C GLN A 50 -20.12 -4.39 -19.03
N PRO A 51 -20.99 -5.40 -19.22
CA PRO A 51 -20.56 -6.78 -19.49
C PRO A 51 -19.92 -6.96 -20.87
N HIS A 52 -20.14 -6.02 -21.77
CA HIS A 52 -19.65 -6.00 -23.15
C HIS A 52 -19.17 -4.59 -23.52
N PRO A 53 -18.47 -4.41 -24.66
CA PRO A 53 -18.18 -3.08 -25.16
C PRO A 53 -19.44 -2.20 -25.23
N GLN A 54 -19.28 -0.94 -24.82
CA GLN A 54 -20.32 0.08 -24.86
C GLN A 54 -20.84 0.24 -26.29
N SER A 55 -22.11 0.61 -26.45
CA SER A 55 -22.71 0.80 -27.77
C SER A 55 -21.86 1.73 -28.66
N GLY A 56 -21.48 1.25 -29.83
CA GLY A 56 -20.62 1.97 -30.78
C GLY A 56 -19.12 1.93 -30.47
N GLN A 57 -18.68 1.21 -29.43
CA GLN A 57 -17.27 0.99 -29.10
C GLN A 57 -16.85 -0.44 -29.45
N ASN A 58 -15.66 -0.60 -30.00
CA ASN A 58 -15.12 -1.92 -30.35
C ASN A 58 -14.59 -2.70 -29.14
N ASN A 59 -14.06 -1.98 -28.13
CA ASN A 59 -13.35 -2.59 -26.99
C ASN A 59 -13.86 -2.07 -25.65
N ARG A 60 -14.04 -0.75 -25.55
CA ARG A 60 -14.28 -0.03 -24.31
C ARG A 60 -15.58 -0.46 -23.65
N SER A 61 -15.48 -0.95 -22.42
CA SER A 61 -16.64 -1.39 -21.61
C SER A 61 -16.85 -0.52 -20.36
N SER A 62 -15.86 0.32 -19.99
CA SER A 62 -15.96 1.30 -18.91
C SER A 62 -15.63 2.73 -19.35
N GLY A 63 -15.95 3.71 -18.49
CA GLY A 63 -15.32 5.03 -18.55
C GLY A 63 -13.82 4.99 -18.26
N ASN A 64 -13.15 6.11 -18.48
CA ASN A 64 -11.73 6.27 -18.15
C ASN A 64 -11.52 6.31 -16.63
N PHE A 65 -10.42 5.72 -16.16
CA PHE A 65 -9.92 5.82 -14.80
C PHE A 65 -8.43 6.19 -14.79
N SER A 66 -7.98 6.73 -13.66
CA SER A 66 -6.59 7.14 -13.44
C SER A 66 -5.85 6.15 -12.54
N ALA A 67 -4.65 5.77 -12.96
CA ALA A 67 -3.62 5.13 -12.13
C ALA A 67 -2.34 6.00 -12.03
N GLN A 68 -2.40 7.23 -12.55
CA GLN A 68 -1.26 8.14 -12.59
C GLN A 68 -0.74 8.45 -11.19
N ASP A 69 -1.63 8.91 -10.30
CA ASP A 69 -1.29 9.33 -8.94
C ASP A 69 -1.42 8.20 -7.91
N CYS A 70 -1.79 7.00 -8.36
CA CYS A 70 -1.80 5.81 -7.51
C CYS A 70 -0.37 5.50 -7.05
N PRO A 71 -0.11 5.37 -5.72
CA PRO A 71 1.22 5.11 -5.20
C PRO A 71 1.73 3.72 -5.58
N GLY A 72 3.02 3.50 -5.38
CA GLY A 72 3.65 2.19 -5.58
C GLY A 72 3.79 1.74 -7.03
N PRO A 73 4.52 0.64 -7.26
CA PRO A 73 4.86 0.17 -8.61
C PRO A 73 3.83 -0.79 -9.19
N ARG A 74 2.85 -1.26 -8.41
CA ARG A 74 1.90 -2.31 -8.82
C ARG A 74 0.48 -2.01 -8.40
N LEU A 75 -0.45 -2.66 -9.10
CA LEU A 75 -1.88 -2.60 -8.85
C LEU A 75 -2.42 -4.00 -8.53
N LYS A 76 -3.24 -4.12 -7.49
CA LYS A 76 -4.03 -5.32 -7.17
C LYS A 76 -5.48 -5.08 -7.57
N TRP A 77 -6.05 -6.06 -8.27
CA TRP A 77 -7.40 -5.99 -8.84
C TRP A 77 -8.37 -6.84 -8.02
N ARG A 78 -9.49 -6.25 -7.60
CA ARG A 78 -10.63 -6.98 -7.04
C ARG A 78 -11.76 -6.98 -8.05
N VAL A 79 -12.10 -8.17 -8.55
CA VAL A 79 -13.05 -8.39 -9.64
C VAL A 79 -14.10 -9.40 -9.18
N PRO A 80 -15.39 -9.21 -9.46
CA PRO A 80 -16.42 -10.16 -9.04
C PRO A 80 -16.40 -11.44 -9.89
N GLY A 81 -16.61 -12.57 -9.21
CA GLY A 81 -16.79 -13.88 -9.85
C GLY A 81 -15.60 -14.32 -10.71
N SER A 82 -15.91 -14.92 -11.86
CA SER A 82 -14.94 -15.42 -12.84
C SER A 82 -14.73 -14.48 -14.02
N ILE A 83 -15.02 -13.19 -13.84
CA ILE A 83 -14.88 -12.18 -14.90
C ILE A 83 -13.39 -11.94 -15.16
N LYS A 84 -13.04 -11.86 -16.44
CA LYS A 84 -11.72 -11.43 -16.89
C LYS A 84 -11.83 -10.41 -18.00
N PHE A 85 -10.87 -9.50 -18.10
CA PHE A 85 -10.90 -8.42 -19.08
C PHE A 85 -9.48 -7.97 -19.49
N LYS A 86 -9.43 -7.04 -20.44
CA LYS A 86 -8.22 -6.30 -20.81
C LYS A 86 -8.24 -4.92 -20.16
N VAL A 87 -7.07 -4.37 -19.86
CA VAL A 87 -6.91 -2.94 -19.54
C VAL A 87 -6.24 -2.30 -20.73
N MET A 88 -6.85 -1.24 -21.24
CA MET A 88 -6.34 -0.47 -22.38
C MET A 88 -6.21 1.00 -22.01
N GLU A 89 -5.33 1.70 -22.71
CA GLU A 89 -5.16 3.15 -22.60
C GLU A 89 -5.75 3.83 -23.84
N ASP A 90 -6.64 4.78 -23.58
CA ASP A 90 -7.20 5.70 -24.55
C ASP A 90 -6.17 6.77 -24.92
N LYS A 91 -5.68 6.69 -26.15
CA LYS A 91 -4.69 7.61 -26.70
C LYS A 91 -5.05 7.95 -28.14
N SER A 92 -4.52 9.07 -28.63
CA SER A 92 -4.71 9.46 -30.02
C SER A 92 -4.27 8.34 -30.99
N GLY A 93 -5.12 8.02 -31.95
CA GLY A 93 -4.91 6.95 -32.92
C GLY A 93 -5.41 5.60 -32.42
N THR A 94 -4.49 4.66 -32.20
CA THR A 94 -4.82 3.28 -31.78
C THR A 94 -4.60 3.12 -30.29
N ASP A 95 -5.65 2.71 -29.57
CA ASP A 95 -5.58 2.42 -28.14
C ASP A 95 -4.51 1.36 -27.81
N LEU A 96 -3.81 1.56 -26.70
CA LEU A 96 -2.72 0.68 -26.29
C LEU A 96 -3.24 -0.43 -25.36
N LEU A 97 -2.90 -1.69 -25.65
CA LEU A 97 -3.10 -2.78 -24.70
C LEU A 97 -2.08 -2.69 -23.57
N ILE A 98 -2.55 -2.51 -22.34
CA ILE A 98 -1.70 -2.41 -21.14
C ILE A 98 -1.59 -3.76 -20.45
N HIS A 99 -2.73 -4.40 -20.19
CA HIS A 99 -2.80 -5.71 -19.56
C HIS A 99 -3.85 -6.59 -20.22
N SER A 100 -3.57 -7.88 -20.29
CA SER A 100 -4.52 -8.91 -20.71
C SER A 100 -4.87 -9.84 -19.55
N ASN A 101 -6.04 -10.48 -19.65
CA ASN A 101 -6.52 -11.51 -18.72
C ASN A 101 -6.52 -11.02 -17.27
N VAL A 102 -6.94 -9.79 -17.00
CA VAL A 102 -7.08 -9.25 -15.65
C VAL A 102 -8.32 -9.84 -15.01
N ASP A 103 -8.14 -10.54 -13.90
CA ASP A 103 -9.15 -11.23 -13.12
C ASP A 103 -8.96 -10.94 -11.62
N ASN A 104 -9.80 -11.55 -10.78
CA ASN A 104 -9.81 -11.30 -9.35
C ASN A 104 -8.48 -11.70 -8.69
N GLY A 105 -7.92 -10.82 -7.87
CA GLY A 105 -6.68 -11.04 -7.15
C GLY A 105 -5.42 -10.82 -7.98
N LYS A 106 -5.54 -10.56 -9.29
CA LYS A 106 -4.36 -10.32 -10.14
C LYS A 106 -3.57 -9.13 -9.63
N VAL A 107 -2.24 -9.22 -9.74
CA VAL A 107 -1.32 -8.10 -9.52
C VAL A 107 -0.63 -7.77 -10.83
N THR A 108 -0.68 -6.50 -11.25
CA THR A 108 -0.03 -6.01 -12.46
C THR A 108 0.97 -4.91 -12.15
N ARG A 109 1.92 -4.65 -13.05
CA ARG A 109 2.74 -3.44 -12.98
C ARG A 109 1.85 -2.23 -13.21
N LYS A 110 2.03 -1.17 -12.43
CA LYS A 110 1.29 0.08 -12.61
C LYS A 110 1.68 0.73 -13.94
N HIS A 111 0.70 0.98 -14.79
CA HIS A 111 0.84 1.88 -15.94
C HIS A 111 0.35 3.27 -15.55
N SER A 112 1.25 4.26 -15.55
CA SER A 112 0.93 5.61 -15.10
C SER A 112 0.18 6.37 -16.19
N SER A 113 -1.15 6.38 -16.13
CA SER A 113 -2.02 7.10 -17.07
C SER A 113 -3.33 7.52 -16.39
N ARG A 114 -3.94 8.58 -16.92
CA ARG A 114 -5.26 9.10 -16.53
C ARG A 114 -6.41 8.60 -17.42
N SER A 115 -6.09 7.82 -18.44
CA SER A 115 -7.00 7.45 -19.53
C SER A 115 -7.08 5.92 -19.72
N LEU A 116 -6.98 5.16 -18.63
CA LEU A 116 -7.14 3.71 -18.67
C LEU A 116 -8.61 3.32 -18.70
N TYR A 117 -8.95 2.19 -19.32
CA TYR A 117 -10.30 1.65 -19.32
C TYR A 117 -10.33 0.11 -19.35
N ILE A 118 -11.44 -0.46 -18.85
CA ILE A 118 -11.74 -1.89 -18.93
C ILE A 118 -12.27 -2.19 -20.33
N ALA A 119 -11.69 -3.21 -20.97
CA ALA A 119 -11.96 -3.58 -22.33
C ALA A 119 -12.32 -5.06 -22.45
N ASN A 120 -13.36 -5.33 -23.25
CA ASN A 120 -13.81 -6.69 -23.62
C ASN A 120 -13.89 -7.68 -22.43
N PRO A 121 -14.76 -7.46 -21.44
CA PRO A 121 -15.00 -8.45 -20.39
C PRO A 121 -15.50 -9.78 -20.96
N GLU A 122 -15.05 -10.86 -20.35
CA GLU A 122 -15.53 -12.22 -20.56
C GLU A 122 -16.23 -12.69 -19.28
N ASN A 123 -17.26 -13.53 -19.41
CA ASN A 123 -18.06 -14.10 -18.32
C ASN A 123 -18.90 -13.11 -17.51
N ALA A 124 -18.97 -11.83 -17.91
CA ALA A 124 -19.87 -10.86 -17.30
C ALA A 124 -21.27 -10.99 -17.93
N THR A 125 -22.31 -11.07 -17.11
CA THR A 125 -23.72 -11.12 -17.56
C THR A 125 -24.52 -9.85 -17.21
N ALA A 126 -23.90 -8.95 -16.44
CA ALA A 126 -24.46 -7.67 -16.02
C ALA A 126 -23.32 -6.68 -15.75
N ASP A 127 -23.66 -5.41 -15.57
CA ASP A 127 -22.71 -4.39 -15.15
C ASP A 127 -22.03 -4.80 -13.84
N PHE A 128 -20.74 -4.51 -13.71
CA PHE A 128 -19.94 -4.93 -12.57
C PHE A 128 -18.97 -3.84 -12.13
N GLN A 129 -18.58 -3.93 -10.86
CA GLN A 129 -17.65 -3.01 -10.22
C GLN A 129 -16.29 -3.68 -10.00
N VAL A 130 -15.21 -2.94 -10.27
CA VAL A 130 -13.82 -3.34 -10.01
C VAL A 130 -13.17 -2.34 -9.08
N ASP A 131 -12.60 -2.82 -7.99
CA ASP A 131 -11.73 -2.01 -7.12
C ASP A 131 -10.27 -2.26 -7.50
N VAL A 132 -9.49 -1.18 -7.57
CA VAL A 132 -8.05 -1.21 -7.86
C VAL A 132 -7.30 -0.63 -6.67
N TYR A 133 -6.32 -1.36 -6.15
CA TYR A 133 -5.50 -0.94 -5.03
C TYR A 133 -4.03 -0.83 -5.46
N ASN A 134 -3.26 0.07 -4.86
CA ASN A 134 -1.81 -0.05 -4.96
C ASN A 134 -1.33 -1.24 -4.15
N THR A 135 -0.20 -1.82 -4.53
CA THR A 135 0.51 -2.79 -3.70
C THR A 135 2.01 -2.72 -3.95
N GLU A 136 2.80 -2.90 -2.90
CA GLU A 136 4.26 -3.07 -2.99
C GLU A 136 4.64 -4.53 -3.20
N ASP A 137 3.73 -5.47 -2.92
CA ASP A 137 4.01 -6.89 -2.92
C ASP A 137 4.01 -7.47 -4.36
N PRO A 138 5.14 -8.02 -4.84
CA PRO A 138 5.17 -8.69 -6.13
C PRO A 138 4.38 -10.02 -6.16
N LEU A 139 3.96 -10.56 -5.00
CA LEU A 139 3.45 -11.92 -4.81
C LEU A 139 2.22 -12.03 -3.89
N SER A 140 1.38 -11.00 -3.73
CA SER A 140 0.15 -11.11 -2.89
C SER A 140 -0.98 -11.93 -3.54
N GLN A 141 -0.68 -13.17 -3.92
CA GLN A 141 -1.64 -14.25 -4.13
C GLN A 141 -1.90 -14.94 -2.79
N TYR A 142 -2.62 -14.26 -1.91
CA TYR A 142 -3.27 -14.85 -0.74
C TYR A 142 -4.65 -14.23 -0.59
#